data_AF-A0A833NBC1-F1
#
_entry.id   AF-A0A833NBC1-F1
#
_cell.length_a   1.000
_cell.length_b   1.000
_cell.length_c   1.000
_cell.angle_alpha   90.00
_cell.angle_beta   90.00
_cell.angle_gamma   90.00
#
_symmetry.space_group_name_H-M   'P 1'
#
loop_
_entity.id
_entity.type
_entity.pdbx_description
1 polymer ?
#
loop_
_entity_poly.entity_id
_entity_poly.type
_entity_poly.pdbx_seq_one_letter_code
_entity_poly.pdbx_strand_id
1 'polypeptide(L)' 'MEHPNNRKTRQLDILTNGTRQQVIDWLTWNDHNGVYTDEDCINEGLPVLTLEQAREIMRNQLESEGIL' A
#
# COMPACT_ATOMS: atom_id res chain seq x y z
N MET A 1 11.64 11.47 11.53
CA MET A 1 12.36 10.18 11.36
C MET A 1 11.99 9.70 9.96
N GLU A 2 12.93 9.63 9.02
CA GLU A 2 12.64 9.04 7.70
C GLU A 2 12.36 7.55 7.90
N HIS A 3 11.14 7.11 7.58
CA HIS A 3 10.83 5.70 7.59
C HIS A 3 11.57 5.03 6.42
N PRO A 4 12.17 3.85 6.59
CA PRO A 4 12.95 3.19 5.53
C PRO A 4 12.17 2.94 4.24
N ASN A 5 10.83 2.92 4.31
CA ASN A 5 9.95 2.80 3.15
C ASN A 5 9.66 4.13 2.42
N ASN A 6 10.15 5.29 2.87
CA ASN A 6 9.99 6.58 2.18
C ASN A 6 11.04 6.85 1.10
N ARG A 7 12.01 5.95 0.95
CA ARG A 7 12.95 6.04 -0.17
C ARG A 7 12.20 5.66 -1.44
N LYS A 8 12.17 6.57 -2.43
CA LYS A 8 11.56 6.32 -3.75
C LYS A 8 11.96 4.96 -4.33
N THR A 9 13.22 4.56 -4.21
CA THR A 9 13.69 3.24 -4.67
C THR A 9 13.02 2.07 -3.96
N ARG A 10 12.74 2.18 -2.66
CA ARG A 10 12.04 1.14 -1.90
C ARG A 10 10.54 1.11 -2.23
N GLN A 11 9.90 2.26 -2.40
CA GLN A 11 8.49 2.34 -2.80
C GLN A 11 8.27 1.69 -4.16
N LEU A 12 9.13 1.99 -5.15
CA LEU A 12 9.06 1.38 -6.48
C LEU A 12 9.33 -0.13 -6.46
N ASP A 13 10.26 -0.60 -5.62
CA ASP A 13 10.53 -2.03 -5.44
C ASP A 13 9.33 -2.75 -4.81
N ILE A 14 8.69 -2.18 -3.78
CA ILE A 14 7.47 -2.73 -3.18
C ILE A 14 6.34 -2.77 -4.22
N LEU A 15 6.12 -1.69 -4.97
CA LEU A 15 5.07 -1.62 -5.99
C LEU A 15 5.25 -2.68 -7.08
N THR A 16 6.48 -2.87 -7.56
CA THR A 16 6.76 -3.71 -8.73
C THR A 16 6.98 -5.18 -8.36
N ASN A 17 7.77 -5.42 -7.30
CA ASN A 17 8.28 -6.74 -6.94
C ASN A 17 7.72 -7.26 -5.61
N GLY A 18 7.07 -6.39 -4.82
CA GLY A 18 6.56 -6.74 -3.50
C GLY A 18 5.43 -7.76 -3.54
N THR A 19 5.38 -8.55 -2.48
CA THR A 19 4.26 -9.44 -2.14
C THR A 19 3.02 -8.63 -1.74
N ARG A 20 1.84 -9.26 -1.71
CA ARG A 20 0.60 -8.61 -1.26
C ARG A 20 0.79 -8.01 0.13
N GLN A 21 1.40 -8.77 1.06
CA GLN A 21 1.59 -8.30 2.42
C GLN A 21 2.48 -7.05 2.47
N GLN A 22 3.57 -7.02 1.72
CA GLN A 22 4.47 -5.85 1.68
C GLN A 22 3.79 -4.60 1.12
N VAL A 23 2.87 -4.75 0.15
CA VAL A 23 2.09 -3.61 -0.37
C VAL A 23 1.06 -3.15 0.67
N ILE A 24 0.34 -4.07 1.32
CA ILE A 24 -0.60 -3.74 2.40
C ILE A 24 0.12 -3.06 3.56
N ASP A 25 1.25 -3.58 4.01
CA ASP A 25 2.06 -2.99 5.10
C ASP A 25 2.49 -1.56 4.75
N TRP A 26 2.82 -1.31 3.47
CA TRP A 26 3.14 0.03 3.00
C TRP A 26 1.92 0.95 3.02
N LEU A 27 0.77 0.47 2.52
CA LEU A 27 -0.49 1.23 2.49
C LEU A 27 -0.95 1.62 3.89
N THR A 28 -0.97 0.67 4.83
CA THR A 28 -1.34 0.92 6.24
C THR A 28 -0.38 1.88 6.92
N TRP A 29 0.91 1.81 6.59
CA TRP A 29 1.89 2.75 7.12
C TRP A 29 1.72 4.16 6.51
N ASN A 30 1.39 4.27 5.21
CA ASN A 30 1.20 5.55 4.53
C ASN A 30 -0.11 6.23 4.95
N ASP A 31 -1.20 5.47 5.03
CA ASP A 31 -2.51 5.91 5.50
C ASP A 31 -3.03 4.97 6.59
N HIS A 32 -2.85 5.38 7.84
CA HIS A 32 -3.25 4.61 9.01
C HIS A 32 -4.79 4.52 9.18
N ASN A 33 -5.56 5.35 8.47
CA ASN A 33 -7.03 5.31 8.51
C ASN A 33 -7.61 4.52 7.33
N GLY A 34 -6.77 4.02 6.43
CA GLY A 34 -7.22 3.27 5.27
C GLY A 34 -7.63 1.83 5.62
N VAL A 35 -8.61 1.32 4.87
CA VAL A 35 -9.11 -0.06 5.01
C VAL A 35 -8.34 -0.96 4.05
N TYR A 36 -7.22 -1.52 4.52
CA TYR A 36 -6.31 -2.28 3.66
C TYR A 36 -6.04 -3.70 4.15
N THR A 37 -5.98 -3.91 5.46
CA THR A 37 -5.73 -5.25 5.99
C THR A 37 -6.97 -6.12 5.80
N ASP A 38 -6.78 -7.44 5.77
CA ASP A 38 -7.91 -8.37 5.67
C ASP A 38 -8.87 -8.17 6.86
N GLU A 39 -8.34 -7.86 8.05
CA GLU A 39 -9.12 -7.55 9.26
C GLU A 39 -9.96 -6.29 9.08
N ASP A 40 -9.37 -5.19 8.57
CA ASP A 40 -10.12 -3.96 8.30
C ASP A 40 -11.23 -4.23 7.26
N CYS A 41 -10.90 -4.92 6.17
CA CYS A 41 -11.89 -5.25 5.13
C CYS A 41 -13.04 -6.08 5.70
N ILE A 42 -12.75 -7.10 6.51
CA ILE A 42 -13.78 -7.94 7.13
C ILE A 42 -14.65 -7.13 8.10
N ASN A 43 -14.04 -6.28 8.92
CA ASN A 43 -14.76 -5.45 9.89
C ASN A 43 -15.70 -4.44 9.21
N GLU A 44 -15.31 -3.94 8.04
CA GLU A 44 -16.10 -3.01 7.23
C GLU A 44 -17.04 -3.71 6.22
N GLY A 45 -17.08 -5.04 6.21
CA GLY A 45 -17.92 -5.82 5.28
C GLY A 45 -17.50 -5.72 3.81
N LEU A 46 -16.23 -5.41 3.56
CA LEU A 46 -15.62 -5.27 2.24
C LEU A 46 -14.84 -6.54 1.84
N PRO A 47 -14.71 -6.84 0.54
CA PRO A 47 -13.85 -7.92 0.08
C PRO A 47 -12.38 -7.60 0.36
N VAL A 48 -11.61 -8.63 0.74
CA VAL A 48 -10.15 -8.50 0.92
C VAL A 48 -9.47 -8.08 -0.38
N LEU A 49 -8.44 -7.24 -0.26
CA LEU A 49 -7.71 -6.75 -1.42
C LEU A 49 -6.86 -7.86 -2.04
N THR A 50 -6.98 -8.01 -3.36
CA THR A 50 -6.01 -8.77 -4.15
C THR A 50 -4.70 -7.99 -4.30
N LEU A 51 -3.61 -8.67 -4.70
CA LEU A 51 -2.33 -8.01 -4.97
C LEU A 51 -2.46 -6.91 -6.03
N GLU A 52 -3.22 -7.15 -7.09
CA GLU A 52 -3.41 -6.18 -8.18
C GLU A 52 -4.12 -4.92 -7.68
N GLN A 53 -5.20 -5.08 -6.91
CA GLN A 53 -5.93 -3.95 -6.31
C GLN A 53 -5.06 -3.17 -5.32
N ALA A 54 -4.32 -3.86 -4.46
CA ALA A 54 -3.41 -3.19 -3.53
C ALA A 54 -2.33 -2.39 -4.27
N ARG A 55 -1.77 -2.94 -5.36
CA ARG A 55 -0.80 -2.23 -6.21
C ARG A 55 -1.40 -1.02 -6.91
N GLU A 56 -2.64 -1.12 -7.39
CA GLU A 56 -3.35 0.00 -8.01
C GLU A 56 -3.55 1.14 -7.02
N ILE A 57 -3.98 0.85 -5.79
CA ILE A 57 -4.13 1.86 -4.74
C ILE A 57 -2.78 2.51 -4.43
N MET A 58 -1.72 1.71 -4.25
CA MET A 58 -0.37 2.22 -3.99
C MET A 58 0.14 3.10 -5.14
N ARG A 59 -0.06 2.68 -6.40
CA ARG A 59 0.32 3.46 -7.59
C ARG A 59 -0.36 4.84 -7.57
N ASN A 60 -1.66 4.88 -7.34
CA ASN A 60 -2.43 6.12 -7.29
C ASN A 60 -1.93 7.08 -6.19
N GLN A 61 -1.57 6.55 -5.01
CA GLN A 61 -0.96 7.36 -3.95
C GLN A 61 0.40 7.95 -4.37
N LEU A 62 1.28 7.12 -4.94
CA LEU A 62 2.59 7.59 -5.42
C LEU A 62 2.50 8.62 -6.55
N GLU A 63 1.54 8.48 -7.48
CA GLU A 63 1.26 9.47 -8.53
C GLU A 63 0.77 10.79 -7.91
N SER A 64 -0.15 10.73 -6.94
CA SER A 64 -0.65 11.93 -6.26
C SER A 64 0.43 12.67 -5.45
N GLU A 65 1.44 11.95 -4.97
CA GLU A 65 2.59 12.49 -4.23
C GLU A 65 3.72 12.96 -5.16
N GLY A 66 3.58 12.80 -6.49
CA GLY A 66 4.59 13.17 -7.49
C GLY A 66 5.85 12.30 -7.45
N ILE A 67 5.73 11.08 -6.91
CA ILE A 67 6.82 10.10 -6.84
C ILE A 67 6.93 9.33 -8.15
N LEU A 68 5.80 9.04 -8.80
CA LEU A 68 5.68 8.51 -10.16
C LEU A 68 5.38 9.65 -11.13
#